data_AF-A0A2M9P972-F1
#
_entry.id   AF-A0A2M9P972-F1
#
_cell.length_a   1.000
_cell.length_b   1.000
_cell.length_c   1.000
_cell.angle_alpha   90.00
_cell.angle_beta   90.00
_cell.angle_gamma   90.00
#
_symmetry.space_group_name_H-M   'P 1'
#
loop_
_entity.id
_entity.type
_entity.pdbx_description
1 polymer ?
#
loop_
_entity_poly.entity_id
_entity_poly.type
_entity_poly.pdbx_seq_one_letter_code
_entity_poly.pdbx_strand_id
1 'polypeptide(L)'
;MEARRWVAAATFPPDRPLLNLSQAAPMDPPPEPLRAAMTEMLADPACHIYGPVLGLPDLRAEIADRWSQAYGGRIAPADVAVTPGCGSRSRCW
;
A
#
# COMPACT_ATOMS: atom_id res chain seq x y z
N MET A 1 13.89 14.39 -6.89
CA MET A 1 14.01 14.43 -5.42
C MET A 1 15.36 15.07 -5.09
N GLU A 2 15.37 16.22 -4.43
CA GLU A 2 16.59 17.01 -4.16
C GLU A 2 17.69 16.21 -3.43
N ALA A 3 17.32 15.34 -2.48
CA ALA A 3 18.28 14.48 -1.78
C ALA A 3 19.13 13.62 -2.72
N ARG A 4 18.56 13.08 -3.81
CA ARG A 4 19.33 12.32 -4.83
C ARG A 4 20.34 13.20 -5.57
N ARG A 5 20.02 14.47 -5.78
CA ARG A 5 20.91 15.45 -6.43
C ARG A 5 22.13 15.76 -5.56
N TRP A 6 21.92 15.90 -4.25
CA TRP A 6 23.02 16.13 -3.29
C TRP A 6 23.90 14.90 -3.12
N VAL A 7 23.31 13.70 -3.06
CA VAL A 7 24.07 12.43 -3.03
C VAL A 7 24.94 12.27 -4.27
N ALA A 8 24.42 12.59 -5.46
CA ALA A 8 25.17 12.49 -6.71
C ALA A 8 26.36 13.47 -6.81
N ALA A 9 26.33 14.58 -6.06
CA ALA A 9 27.39 15.58 -6.02
C ALA A 9 28.37 15.40 -4.85
N ALA A 10 28.17 14.39 -3.99
CA ALA A 10 28.96 14.18 -2.78
C ALA A 10 29.85 12.94 -2.88
N THR A 11 31.05 13.02 -2.27
CA THR A 11 31.95 11.87 -2.09
C THR A 11 31.85 11.39 -0.65
N PHE A 12 31.61 10.09 -0.45
CA PHE A 12 31.52 9.46 0.87
C PHE A 12 32.80 8.67 1.15
N PRO A 13 33.65 9.12 2.08
CA PRO A 13 34.84 8.37 2.43
C PRO A 13 34.47 7.09 3.21
N PRO A 14 35.31 6.04 3.21
CA PRO A 14 34.96 4.73 3.75
C PRO A 14 34.63 4.73 5.26
N ASP A 15 35.22 5.65 6.01
CA ASP A 15 35.00 5.88 7.44
C ASP A 15 33.73 6.67 7.74
N ARG A 16 33.08 7.24 6.71
CA ARG A 16 31.80 7.98 6.84
C ARG A 16 30.85 7.62 5.68
N PRO A 17 30.26 6.42 5.72
CA PRO A 17 29.30 5.98 4.71
C PRO A 17 28.01 6.80 4.77
N LEU A 18 27.31 6.87 3.64
CA LEU A 18 26.00 7.53 3.54
C LEU A 18 24.95 6.77 4.36
N LEU A 19 24.32 7.46 5.31
CA LEU A 19 23.11 6.99 5.98
C LEU A 19 21.89 7.61 5.29
N ASN A 20 21.11 6.78 4.60
CA ASN A 20 19.91 7.24 3.90
C ASN A 20 18.72 7.30 4.86
N LEU A 21 18.45 8.48 5.42
CA LEU A 21 17.26 8.78 6.24
C LEU A 21 16.19 9.56 5.47
N SER A 22 16.34 9.69 4.15
CA SER A 22 15.45 10.50 3.30
C SER A 22 14.21 9.75 2.82
N GLN A 23 14.18 8.43 2.97
CA GLN A 23 13.09 7.58 2.52
C GLN A 23 12.25 7.10 3.70
N ALA A 24 10.94 7.34 3.61
CA ALA A 24 9.94 6.79 4.54
C ALA A 24 9.20 5.58 3.97
N ALA A 25 9.59 5.10 2.77
CA ALA A 25 9.02 3.91 2.16
C ALA A 25 9.73 2.66 2.71
N PRO A 26 8.99 1.60 3.08
CA PRO A 26 9.57 0.32 3.42
C PRO A 26 10.46 -0.22 2.28
N MET A 27 11.59 -0.82 2.65
CA MET A 27 12.54 -1.42 1.70
C MET A 27 12.27 -2.91 1.46
N ASP A 28 11.62 -3.57 2.42
CA ASP A 28 11.30 -4.98 2.33
C ASP A 28 10.17 -5.23 1.32
N PRO A 29 10.17 -6.42 0.67
CA PRO A 29 9.06 -6.80 -0.20
C PRO A 29 7.75 -6.92 0.58
N PRO A 30 6.60 -6.90 -0.10
CA PRO A 30 5.33 -7.23 0.53
C PRO A 30 5.40 -8.61 1.22
N PRO A 31 4.66 -8.81 2.33
CA PRO A 31 4.66 -10.08 3.07
C PRO A 31 4.36 -11.29 2.19
N GLU A 32 4.97 -12.44 2.50
CA GLU A 32 4.80 -13.68 1.73
C GLU A 32 3.34 -14.08 1.46
N PRO A 33 2.41 -14.04 2.44
CA PRO A 33 1.03 -14.42 2.19
C PRO A 33 0.34 -13.55 1.13
N LEU A 34 0.70 -12.25 1.07
CA LEU A 34 0.15 -11.35 0.05
C LEU A 34 0.72 -11.69 -1.34
N ARG A 35 2.01 -11.98 -1.44
CA ARG A 35 2.65 -12.38 -2.69
C ARG A 35 2.07 -13.70 -3.23
N ALA A 36 1.80 -14.66 -2.35
CA ALA A 36 1.15 -15.93 -2.70
C ALA A 36 -0.27 -15.70 -3.25
N ALA A 37 -1.11 -14.96 -2.51
CA ALA A 37 -2.48 -14.64 -2.95
C ALA A 37 -2.51 -13.89 -4.30
N MET A 38 -1.61 -12.92 -4.49
CA MET A 38 -1.48 -12.23 -5.78
C MET A 38 -1.12 -13.20 -6.91
N THR A 39 -0.20 -14.14 -6.66
CA THR A 39 0.23 -15.12 -7.67
C THR A 39 -0.93 -16.04 -8.07
N GLU A 40 -1.72 -16.50 -7.12
CA GLU A 40 -2.92 -17.30 -7.38
C GLU A 40 -3.96 -16.53 -8.21
N MET A 41 -4.20 -15.27 -7.86
CA MET A 41 -5.18 -14.41 -8.55
C MET A 41 -4.81 -14.08 -9.99
N LEU A 42 -3.51 -14.04 -10.34
CA LEU A 42 -3.08 -13.70 -11.70
C LEU A 42 -3.63 -14.65 -12.76
N ALA A 43 -3.87 -15.92 -12.40
CA ALA A 43 -4.40 -16.93 -13.31
C ALA A 43 -5.92 -16.81 -13.54
N ASP A 44 -6.64 -16.08 -12.68
CA ASP A 44 -8.09 -15.91 -12.77
C ASP A 44 -8.45 -14.76 -13.74
N PRO A 45 -9.15 -15.04 -14.87
CA PRO A 45 -9.62 -14.02 -15.79
C PRO A 45 -10.45 -12.92 -15.13
N ALA A 46 -11.21 -13.23 -14.07
CA ALA A 46 -12.05 -12.26 -13.38
C ALA A 46 -11.23 -11.14 -12.71
N CYS A 47 -9.98 -11.41 -12.34
CA CYS A 47 -9.06 -10.42 -11.75
C CYS A 47 -8.61 -9.34 -12.73
N HIS A 48 -8.87 -9.50 -14.03
CA HIS A 48 -8.47 -8.57 -15.10
C HIS A 48 -9.60 -7.65 -15.57
N ILE A 49 -10.76 -7.71 -14.92
CA ILE A 49 -11.94 -6.90 -15.24
C ILE A 49 -12.22 -5.92 -14.10
N TYR A 50 -12.89 -4.81 -14.42
CA TYR A 50 -13.31 -3.84 -13.40
C TYR A 50 -14.15 -4.50 -12.31
N GLY A 51 -13.70 -4.33 -11.06
CA GLY A 51 -14.45 -4.71 -9.87
C GLY A 51 -15.53 -3.68 -9.50
N PRO A 52 -16.23 -3.91 -8.38
CA PRO A 52 -17.23 -2.97 -7.87
C PRO A 52 -16.61 -1.60 -7.56
N VAL A 53 -17.39 -0.54 -7.77
CA VAL A 53 -16.94 0.87 -7.67
C VAL A 53 -16.27 1.20 -6.33
N LEU A 54 -16.79 0.68 -5.22
CA LEU A 54 -16.26 0.94 -3.87
C LEU A 54 -15.26 -0.13 -3.39
N GLY A 55 -14.94 -1.12 -4.23
CA GLY A 55 -14.11 -2.27 -3.89
C GLY A 55 -14.91 -3.55 -3.61
N LEU A 56 -14.19 -4.67 -3.54
CA LEU A 56 -14.74 -6.01 -3.32
C LEU A 56 -15.50 -6.10 -1.98
N PRO A 57 -16.72 -6.67 -1.93
CA PRO A 57 -17.52 -6.76 -0.70
C PRO A 57 -16.78 -7.42 0.47
N ASP A 58 -16.11 -8.55 0.21
CA ASP A 58 -15.41 -9.32 1.23
C ASP A 58 -14.22 -8.53 1.81
N LEU A 59 -13.49 -7.82 0.96
CA LEU A 59 -12.40 -6.94 1.40
C LEU A 59 -12.92 -5.79 2.27
N ARG A 60 -14.06 -5.18 1.89
CA ARG A 60 -14.68 -4.11 2.67
C ARG A 60 -15.15 -4.59 4.04
N ALA A 61 -15.71 -5.81 4.11
CA ALA A 61 -16.12 -6.43 5.36
C ALA A 61 -14.94 -6.73 6.28
N GLU A 62 -13.86 -7.31 5.74
CA GLU A 62 -12.65 -7.62 6.49
C GLU A 62 -11.97 -6.36 7.06
N ILE A 63 -11.89 -5.28 6.27
CA ILE A 63 -11.36 -3.99 6.74
C ILE A 63 -12.19 -3.44 7.90
N ALA A 64 -13.53 -3.45 7.75
CA ALA A 64 -14.44 -2.95 8.77
C ALA A 64 -14.30 -3.73 10.09
N ASP A 65 -14.22 -5.05 10.02
CA ASP A 65 -14.06 -5.92 11.20
C ASP A 65 -12.70 -5.70 11.89
N ARG A 66 -11.59 -5.78 11.13
CA ARG A 66 -10.25 -5.58 11.71
C ARG A 66 -10.07 -4.22 12.37
N TRP A 67 -10.58 -3.16 11.74
CA TRP A 67 -10.47 -1.82 12.31
C TRP A 67 -11.37 -1.65 13.52
N SER A 68 -12.55 -2.27 13.52
CA SER A 68 -13.42 -2.27 14.68
C SER A 68 -12.76 -2.96 15.88
N GLN A 69 -12.10 -4.09 15.64
CA GLN A 69 -11.35 -4.82 16.66
C GLN A 69 -10.12 -4.06 17.15
N ALA A 70 -9.36 -3.45 16.24
CA ALA A 70 -8.12 -2.75 16.58
C ALA A 70 -8.35 -1.42 17.33
N TYR A 71 -9.43 -0.71 17.00
CA TYR A 71 -9.68 0.65 17.51
C TYR A 71 -10.93 0.77 18.41
N GLY A 72 -11.69 -0.31 18.61
CA GLY A 72 -12.82 -0.37 19.54
C GLY A 72 -14.10 0.36 19.11
N GLY A 73 -14.12 0.96 17.91
CA GLY A 73 -15.32 1.55 17.31
C GLY A 73 -16.06 0.57 16.41
N ARG A 74 -17.37 0.75 16.19
CA ARG A 74 -18.10 -0.04 15.19
C ARG A 74 -18.00 0.63 13.82
N ILE A 75 -17.50 -0.09 12.82
CA ILE A 75 -17.48 0.32 11.40
C ILE A 75 -18.35 -0.68 10.63
N ALA A 76 -19.32 -0.21 9.85
CA ALA A 76 -20.07 -1.09 8.95
C ALA A 76 -19.32 -1.26 7.62
N PRO A 77 -19.46 -2.40 6.90
CA PRO A 77 -18.87 -2.56 5.57
C PRO A 77 -19.31 -1.47 4.57
N ALA A 78 -20.51 -0.91 4.77
CA ALA A 78 -21.04 0.20 3.99
C ALA A 78 -20.25 1.51 4.16
N ASP A 79 -19.56 1.68 5.30
CA ASP A 79 -18.74 2.86 5.62
C ASP A 79 -17.32 2.78 4.99
N VAL A 80 -16.96 1.65 4.39
CA VAL A 80 -15.63 1.40 3.82
C VAL A 80 -15.67 1.51 2.30
N ALA A 81 -14.69 2.22 1.72
CA ALA A 81 -14.39 2.24 0.30
C ALA A 81 -12.89 2.00 0.06
N VAL A 82 -12.55 1.22 -0.96
CA VAL A 82 -11.16 0.87 -1.31
C VAL A 82 -10.66 1.80 -2.43
N THR A 83 -9.48 2.40 -2.24
CA THR A 83 -8.86 3.34 -3.19
C THR A 83 -7.46 2.89 -3.59
N PRO A 84 -6.91 3.37 -4.72
CA PRO A 84 -5.52 3.13 -5.10
C PRO A 84 -4.58 3.97 -4.21
N GLY A 85 -4.38 3.51 -2.98
CA GLY A 85 -3.55 4.16 -1.97
C GLY A 85 -4.17 5.41 -1.33
N CYS A 86 -3.48 5.96 -0.32
CA CYS A 86 -3.93 7.15 0.42
C CYS A 86 -3.70 8.46 -0.36
N GLY A 87 -2.74 8.47 -1.30
CA GLY A 87 -2.38 9.66 -2.09
C GLY A 87 -3.39 10.03 -3.19
N SER A 88 -4.29 9.12 -3.56
CA SER A 88 -5.30 9.34 -4.62
C SER A 88 -6.51 10.17 -4.15
N ARG A 89 -6.39 10.91 -3.03
CA ARG A 89 -7.47 11.70 -2.42
C ARG A 89 -7.95 12.90 -3.26
N SER A 90 -7.52 13.03 -4.51
CA SER A 90 -8.04 14.03 -5.43
C SER A 90 -8.43 13.35 -6.74
N ARG A 91 -9.74 13.28 -6.97
CA ARG A 91 -10.44 12.87 -8.21
C ARG A 91 -10.70 11.35 -8.29
N CYS A 92 -11.79 10.95 -7.66
CA CYS A 92 -12.69 9.97 -8.28
C CYS A 92 -13.34 10.65 -9.51
N TRP A 93 -13.59 9.84 -10.54
CA TRP A 93 -13.85 10.17 -11.95
C TRP A 93 -12.59 10.34 -12.80
#